data_AF-A0A1T4RXF0-F1
#
_entry.id   AF-A0A1T4RXF0-F1
#
_cell.length_a   1.000
_cell.length_b   1.000
_cell.length_c   1.000
_cell.angle_alpha   90.00
_cell.angle_beta   90.00
_cell.angle_gamma   90.00
#
_symmetry.space_group_name_H-M   'P 1'
#
loop_
_entity.id
_entity.type
_entity.pdbx_description
1 polymer ?
#
loop_
_entity_poly.entity_id
_entity_poly.type
_entity_poly.pdbx_seq_one_letter_code
_entity_poly.pdbx_strand_id
1 'polypeptide(L)' 'MQKKTIYKEPMNPNLFEEELTVQVLSSMGNPLEQLSALVDFEMFRSDLEEVLIKKDCKSRAGRPQYDSVLMFKVIFLQR' A
#
# COMPACT_ATOMS: atom_id res chain seq x y z
N MET A 1 -34.35 13.34 11.11
CA MET A 1 -33.05 13.86 11.58
C MET A 1 -31.95 13.31 10.67
N GLN A 2 -31.37 14.13 9.81
CA GLN A 2 -30.27 13.71 8.92
C GLN A 2 -28.98 13.62 9.76
N LYS A 3 -28.34 12.44 9.79
CA LYS A 3 -27.08 12.24 10.50
C LYS A 3 -25.95 12.86 9.66
N LYS A 4 -25.32 13.91 10.18
CA LYS A 4 -24.15 14.53 9.54
C LYS A 4 -22.96 13.59 9.74
N THR A 5 -22.40 13.08 8.66
CA THR A 5 -21.18 12.25 8.73
C THR A 5 -19.99 13.11 9.15
N ILE A 6 -19.12 12.57 10.01
CA ILE A 6 -17.89 13.25 10.49
C ILE A 6 -16.81 13.32 9.37
N TYR A 7 -17.06 12.68 8.24
CA TYR A 7 -16.13 12.65 7.11
C TYR A 7 -16.09 14.02 6.41
N LYS A 8 -14.86 14.44 6.09
CA LYS A 8 -14.59 15.60 5.23
C LYS A 8 -15.38 15.43 3.93
N GLU A 9 -16.07 16.47 3.48
CA GLU A 9 -16.70 16.46 2.15
C GLU A 9 -15.61 16.15 1.11
N PRO A 10 -15.84 15.20 0.19
CA PRO A 10 -14.86 14.92 -0.85
C PRO A 10 -14.68 16.21 -1.65
N MET A 11 -13.45 16.71 -1.69
CA MET A 11 -13.09 17.84 -2.53
C MET A 11 -13.41 17.45 -3.98
N ASN A 12 -14.00 18.38 -4.75
CA ASN A 12 -14.22 18.13 -6.18
C ASN A 12 -12.87 17.80 -6.82
N PRO A 13 -12.71 16.62 -7.47
CA PRO A 13 -11.42 16.21 -7.99
C PRO A 13 -11.00 17.20 -9.09
N ASN A 14 -10.04 18.06 -8.79
CA ASN A 14 -9.35 18.84 -9.81
C ASN A 14 -8.64 17.90 -10.79
N LEU A 15 -8.53 18.31 -12.07
CA LEU A 15 -7.97 17.50 -13.16
C LEU A 15 -6.57 16.92 -12.86
N PHE A 16 -5.80 17.59 -12.00
CA PHE A 16 -4.41 17.24 -11.66
C PHE A 16 -4.21 16.84 -10.19
N GLU A 17 -5.27 16.49 -9.46
CA GLU A 17 -5.11 16.14 -8.03
C GLU A 17 -4.17 14.96 -7.80
N GLU A 18 -4.21 13.93 -8.65
CA GLU A 18 -3.31 12.78 -8.52
C GLU A 18 -1.84 13.17 -8.70
N GLU A 19 -1.50 13.92 -9.75
CA GLU A 19 -0.12 14.38 -9.96
C GLU A 19 0.36 15.31 -8.84
N LEU A 20 -0.50 16.23 -8.38
CA LEU A 20 -0.17 17.15 -7.30
C LEU A 20 0.01 16.41 -5.97
N THR A 21 -0.86 15.44 -5.66
CA THR A 21 -0.71 14.63 -4.45
C THR A 21 0.53 13.76 -4.49
N VAL A 22 0.85 13.14 -5.63
CA VAL A 22 2.10 12.39 -5.80
C VAL A 22 3.30 13.29 -5.60
N GLN A 23 3.36 14.46 -6.25
CA GLN A 23 4.46 15.42 -6.08
C GLN A 23 4.63 15.87 -4.63
N VAL A 24 3.53 16.18 -3.94
CA VAL A 24 3.55 16.56 -2.52
C VAL A 24 4.05 15.40 -1.66
N LEU A 25 3.60 14.17 -1.90
CA LEU A 25 4.03 12.99 -1.16
C LEU A 25 5.52 12.66 -1.38
N SER A 26 6.01 12.75 -2.61
CA SER A 26 7.44 12.58 -2.93
C SER A 26 8.28 13.70 -2.28
N SER A 27 7.79 14.94 -2.27
CA SER A 27 8.48 16.07 -1.61
C SER A 27 8.62 15.92 -0.10
N MET A 28 7.71 15.17 0.56
CA MET A 28 7.79 14.88 2.00
C MET A 28 8.88 13.86 2.34
N GLY A 29 9.54 13.25 1.34
CA GLY A 29 10.60 12.27 1.54
C GLY A 29 10.02 10.88 1.78
N ASN A 30 9.62 10.20 0.69
CA ASN A 30 9.12 8.85 0.77
C ASN A 30 10.28 7.84 0.90
N PRO A 31 10.43 7.13 2.03
CA PRO A 31 11.50 6.15 2.20
C PRO A 31 11.39 5.00 1.18
N LEU A 32 10.19 4.68 0.69
CA LEU A 32 10.02 3.67 -0.36
C LEU A 32 10.56 4.10 -1.71
N GLU A 33 10.47 5.38 -2.08
CA GLU A 33 11.09 5.86 -3.34
C GLU A 33 12.60 5.67 -3.29
N GLN A 34 13.23 6.06 -2.18
CA GLN A 34 14.67 5.90 -2.00
C GLN A 34 15.10 4.43 -2.03
N LEU A 35 14.36 3.55 -1.34
CA LEU A 35 14.63 2.12 -1.34
C LEU A 35 14.42 1.50 -2.73
N SER A 36 13.38 1.90 -3.46
CA SER A 36 13.09 1.39 -4.81
C SER A 36 14.18 1.72 -5.83
N ALA A 37 14.90 2.82 -5.64
CA ALA A 37 16.06 3.18 -6.47
C ALA A 37 17.30 2.30 -6.19
N LEU A 38 17.37 1.67 -5.02
CA LEU A 38 18.52 0.88 -4.58
C LEU A 38 18.29 -0.62 -4.73
N VAL A 39 17.06 -1.08 -4.53
CA VAL A 39 16.70 -2.50 -4.46
C VAL A 39 15.38 -2.73 -5.17
N ASP A 40 15.36 -3.72 -6.07
CA ASP A 40 14.10 -4.23 -6.61
C ASP A 40 13.42 -5.14 -5.57
N PHE A 41 12.30 -4.69 -5.01
CA PHE A 41 11.54 -5.44 -4.02
C PHE A 41 11.02 -6.78 -4.54
N GLU A 42 10.87 -6.93 -5.85
CA GLU A 42 10.34 -8.13 -6.47
C GLU A 42 11.28 -9.33 -6.33
N MET A 43 12.57 -9.08 -6.13
CA MET A 43 13.58 -10.13 -5.94
C MET A 43 13.31 -11.01 -4.71
N PHE A 44 12.61 -10.48 -3.71
CA PHE A 44 12.27 -11.21 -2.48
C PHE A 44 10.97 -12.00 -2.60
N ARG A 45 10.24 -11.94 -3.72
CA ARG A 45 8.92 -12.59 -3.85
C ARG A 45 8.99 -14.07 -3.48
N SER A 46 9.95 -14.80 -4.02
CA SER A 46 10.09 -16.24 -3.78
C SER A 46 10.29 -16.57 -2.30
N ASP A 47 11.20 -15.84 -1.63
CA ASP A 47 11.49 -16.03 -0.20
C ASP A 47 10.28 -15.66 0.67
N LEU A 48 9.59 -14.57 0.32
CA LEU A 48 8.41 -14.09 1.03
C LEU A 48 7.23 -15.04 0.88
N GLU A 49 6.98 -15.54 -0.33
CA GLU A 49 5.89 -16.47 -0.60
C GLU A 49 6.12 -17.83 0.07
N GLU A 50 7.35 -18.31 0.16
CA GLU A 50 7.68 -19.55 0.88
C GLU A 50 7.28 -19.49 2.36
N VAL A 51 7.52 -18.35 3.01
CA VAL A 51 7.24 -18.15 4.44
C VAL A 51 5.79 -17.74 4.70
N LEU A 52 5.22 -16.89 3.85
CA LEU A 52 3.93 -16.24 4.10
C LEU A 52 2.73 -17.00 3.52
N ILE A 53 2.89 -17.69 2.38
CA ILE A 53 1.79 -18.43 1.78
C ILE A 53 1.62 -19.75 2.52
N LYS A 54 0.60 -19.79 3.38
CA LYS A 54 0.14 -21.06 3.97
C LYS A 54 -0.47 -21.93 2.87
N LYS A 55 0.15 -23.08 2.60
CA LYS A 55 -0.32 -24.06 1.61
C LYS A 55 -1.72 -24.62 1.91
N ASP A 56 -2.13 -24.63 3.18
CA ASP A 56 -3.42 -25.16 3.63
C ASP A 56 -4.42 -24.04 3.94
N CYS A 57 -5.19 -23.62 2.94
CA CYS A 57 -6.39 -22.83 3.15
C CYS A 57 -7.61 -23.78 3.15
N LYS A 58 -8.23 -23.98 4.32
CA LYS A 58 -9.35 -24.93 4.50
C LYS A 58 -10.58 -24.60 3.64
N SER A 59 -10.74 -23.34 3.23
CA SER A 59 -11.78 -22.92 2.30
C SER A 59 -11.40 -21.61 1.59
N ARG A 60 -12.05 -21.33 0.45
CA ARG A 60 -11.96 -20.03 -0.24
C ARG A 60 -12.84 -18.94 0.41
N ALA A 61 -13.35 -19.16 1.61
CA ALA A 61 -14.20 -18.21 2.29
C ALA A 61 -13.37 -17.08 2.93
N GLY A 62 -13.90 -15.85 2.90
CA GLY A 62 -13.27 -14.68 3.52
C GLY A 62 -12.51 -13.81 2.53
N ARG A 63 -11.84 -12.78 3.08
CA ARG A 63 -11.07 -11.82 2.29
C ARG A 63 -9.73 -12.43 1.86
N PRO A 64 -9.32 -12.30 0.60
CA PRO A 64 -8.00 -12.73 0.15
C PRO A 64 -6.89 -12.08 0.97
N GLN A 65 -5.79 -12.81 1.15
CA GLN A 65 -4.57 -12.27 1.75
C GLN A 65 -4.01 -11.12 0.91
N TYR A 66 -3.33 -10.18 1.56
CA TYR A 66 -2.59 -9.13 0.88
C TYR A 66 -1.38 -9.71 0.13
N ASP A 67 -0.93 -9.00 -0.90
CA ASP A 67 0.29 -9.34 -1.62
C ASP A 67 1.51 -9.30 -0.69
N SER A 68 2.40 -10.30 -0.82
CA SER A 68 3.55 -10.49 0.07
C SER A 68 4.55 -9.34 -0.03
N VAL A 69 4.81 -8.85 -1.24
CA VAL A 69 5.70 -7.71 -1.50
C VAL A 69 5.08 -6.42 -0.98
N LEU A 70 3.76 -6.25 -1.11
CA LEU A 70 3.06 -5.11 -0.52
C LEU A 70 3.20 -5.10 1.02
N MET A 71 2.97 -6.22 1.68
CA MET A 71 3.15 -6.32 3.14
C MET A 71 4.60 -5.98 3.55
N PHE A 72 5.58 -6.46 2.77
CA PHE A 72 6.99 -6.16 3.01
C PHE A 72 7.29 -4.66 2.87
N LYS A 73 6.76 -3.99 1.83
CA LYS A 73 6.89 -2.53 1.65
C LYS A 73 6.30 -1.74 2.82
N VAL A 74 5.16 -2.19 3.37
CA VAL A 74 4.50 -1.49 4.49
C VAL A 74 5.38 -1.46 5.75
N ILE A 75 6.23 -2.46 5.99
CA ILE A 75 7.15 -2.49 7.14
C ILE A 75 8.09 -1.28 7.12
N PHE A 76 8.54 -0.83 5.95
CA PHE A 76 9.44 0.32 5.82
C PHE A 76 8.74 1.68 6.02
N LEU A 77 7.41 1.72 5.84
CA LEU A 77 6.59 2.90 6.10
C LEU A 77 6.17 3.02 7.57
N GLN A 78 6.17 1.90 8.31
CA GLN A 78 5.91 1.88 9.75
C GLN A 78 7.17 2.37 10.49
N ARG A 79 7.31 3.68 10.63
CA ARG A 79 8.28 4.34 11.51
C ARG A 79 7.56 5.12 12.61
#